data_AF-N1PTN8-F1
#
_entry.id   AF-N1PTN8-F1
#
_cell.length_a   1.000
_cell.length_b   1.000
_cell.length_c   1.000
_cell.angle_alpha   90.00
_cell.angle_beta   90.00
_cell.angle_gamma   90.00
#
_symmetry.space_group_name_H-M   'P 1'
#
loop_
_entity.id
_entity.type
_entity.pdbx_description
1 polymer ?
#
loop_
_entity_poly.entity_id
_entity_poly.type
_entity_poly.pdbx_seq_one_letter_code
_entity_poly.pdbx_strand_id
1 'polypeptide(L)'
;MVAMGRMQDLVQGRLAVILLGLVVVLQLYVLSGRSSQPRLDTKSMSSSLQYLKENAQAALSSPPDPISRNWEYVYTRDSRNPALSRDQCQIAFPKLFRDLERGVAYWDDHGHIISQKDTDISWCTRGCVRALTYENELRILETRNTHHFDDHHDSRRVIYTLSQINRALLGATARGEIMPNIEFAIAVQDYIELPDDEHDTHTIWTYDRKVGTRKDERMWLMPDFNFWAWHKGIHNSYTDATRRLISHDAPLSSKIPQLAWRGDAGFSQLRKDLLATANDKSWADVKSTWIDFDDFCRYLFTIYTEGHAWSGRLKYMLNCNSIAIVHELEFLTFYHHLLIPDGPEQNFVSVKRDWSDLEEKVQYYLGHPEEAERIVTNSVETFRERYLTPAAEACHFRELMRRYREVSFEPDAFEEKGPQVKRLRGVAYELFNGDGMDSVAG
;
A
#
# COMPACT_ATOMS: atom_id res chain seq x y z
N MET A 1 82.20 -2.39 -12.36
CA MET A 1 81.93 -1.18 -13.17
C MET A 1 81.56 -1.52 -14.64
N VAL A 2 80.84 -2.63 -14.89
CA VAL A 2 80.36 -3.02 -16.25
C VAL A 2 78.83 -3.27 -16.26
N ALA A 3 78.17 -3.32 -15.09
CA ALA A 3 76.73 -3.56 -14.98
C ALA A 3 75.85 -2.27 -14.97
N MET A 4 76.42 -1.07 -14.79
CA MET A 4 75.65 0.19 -14.79
C MET A 4 75.48 0.83 -16.19
N GLY A 5 76.34 0.51 -17.16
CA GLY A 5 76.22 1.05 -18.53
C GLY A 5 75.10 0.42 -19.35
N ARG A 6 74.83 -0.90 -19.19
CA ARG A 6 73.80 -1.61 -19.96
C ARG A 6 72.35 -1.28 -19.58
N MET A 7 72.13 -0.66 -18.42
CA MET A 7 70.78 -0.33 -17.95
C MET A 7 70.32 1.07 -18.40
N GLN A 8 71.26 2.00 -18.70
CA GLN A 8 70.94 3.32 -19.27
C GLN A 8 70.58 3.23 -20.76
N ASP A 9 71.27 2.38 -21.53
CA ASP A 9 70.98 2.19 -22.97
C ASP A 9 69.62 1.53 -23.23
N LEU A 10 69.17 0.63 -22.33
CA LEU A 10 67.87 -0.05 -22.45
C LEU A 10 66.68 0.89 -22.15
N VAL A 11 66.88 1.85 -21.26
CA VAL A 11 65.85 2.84 -20.86
C VAL A 11 65.75 3.96 -21.90
N GLN A 12 66.87 4.42 -22.48
CA GLN A 12 66.85 5.39 -23.58
C GLN A 12 66.25 4.81 -24.87
N GLY A 13 66.52 3.53 -25.19
CA GLY A 13 65.91 2.86 -26.35
C GLY A 13 64.39 2.70 -26.25
N ARG A 14 63.85 2.44 -25.04
CA ARG A 14 62.39 2.31 -24.83
C ARG A 14 61.65 3.65 -24.84
N LEU A 15 62.26 4.72 -24.32
CA LEU A 15 61.72 6.07 -24.40
C LEU A 15 61.69 6.60 -25.84
N ALA A 16 62.72 6.30 -26.65
CA ALA A 16 62.76 6.69 -28.07
C ALA A 16 61.65 6.01 -28.89
N VAL A 17 61.35 4.73 -28.64
CA VAL A 17 60.28 3.99 -29.33
C VAL A 17 58.87 4.51 -28.95
N ILE A 18 58.66 4.89 -27.69
CA ILE A 18 57.38 5.45 -27.22
C ILE A 18 57.15 6.86 -27.79
N LEU A 19 58.20 7.70 -27.85
CA LEU A 19 58.13 9.04 -28.45
C LEU A 19 57.91 8.96 -29.97
N LEU A 20 58.55 8.03 -30.68
CA LEU A 20 58.27 7.79 -32.11
C LEU A 20 56.84 7.29 -32.35
N GLY A 21 56.31 6.43 -31.49
CA GLY A 21 54.91 5.98 -31.56
C GLY A 21 53.91 7.13 -31.38
N LEU A 22 54.15 8.02 -30.41
CA LEU A 22 53.30 9.19 -30.18
C LEU A 22 53.35 10.21 -31.32
N VAL A 23 54.52 10.42 -31.93
CA VAL A 23 54.66 11.31 -33.10
C VAL A 23 53.95 10.75 -34.33
N VAL A 24 54.00 9.43 -34.56
CA VAL A 24 53.27 8.77 -35.66
C VAL A 24 51.75 8.87 -35.44
N VAL A 25 51.25 8.66 -34.22
CA VAL A 25 49.82 8.83 -33.90
C VAL A 25 49.38 10.28 -34.06
N LEU A 26 50.19 11.26 -33.63
CA LEU A 26 49.90 12.68 -33.80
C LEU A 26 49.92 13.09 -35.29
N GLN A 27 50.88 12.58 -36.07
CA GLN A 27 50.93 12.83 -37.51
C GLN A 27 49.77 12.17 -38.25
N LEU A 28 49.34 10.96 -37.86
CA LEU A 28 48.14 10.33 -38.41
C LEU A 28 46.88 11.12 -38.04
N TYR A 29 46.81 11.72 -36.85
CA TYR A 29 45.70 12.58 -36.43
C TYR A 29 45.67 13.93 -37.18
N VAL A 30 46.84 14.52 -37.43
CA VAL A 30 46.98 15.77 -38.21
C VAL A 30 46.76 15.53 -39.72
N LEU A 31 47.17 14.39 -40.25
CA LEU A 31 46.98 14.03 -41.67
C LEU A 31 45.55 13.51 -41.98
N SER A 32 44.84 12.96 -40.98
CA SER A 32 43.41 12.63 -41.09
C SER A 32 42.49 13.83 -40.81
N GLY A 33 43.05 14.95 -40.34
CA GLY A 33 42.37 16.22 -40.10
C GLY A 33 42.05 17.04 -41.37
N ARG A 34 41.41 16.43 -42.37
CA ARG A 34 40.67 17.16 -43.42
C ARG A 34 39.16 16.94 -43.24
N SER A 35 38.56 17.91 -42.55
CA SER A 35 37.16 18.36 -42.62
C SER A 35 36.07 17.31 -42.97
N SER A 36 35.42 16.79 -41.94
CA SER A 36 33.96 16.71 -41.89
C SER A 36 33.53 16.66 -40.42
N GLN A 37 33.58 17.81 -39.75
CA GLN A 37 32.69 18.00 -38.61
C GLN A 37 31.25 17.84 -39.12
N PRO A 38 30.40 17.00 -38.53
CA PRO A 38 28.98 17.07 -38.82
C PRO A 38 28.54 18.45 -38.34
N ARG A 39 28.19 19.34 -39.29
CA ARG A 39 27.42 20.54 -38.93
C ARG A 39 26.14 20.01 -38.30
N LEU A 40 25.97 20.28 -37.01
CA LEU A 40 24.66 20.22 -36.36
C LEU A 40 23.74 21.09 -37.20
N ASP A 41 22.88 20.44 -37.96
CA ASP A 41 21.91 21.12 -38.80
C ASP A 41 20.85 21.72 -37.87
N THR A 42 21.01 23.01 -37.58
CA THR A 42 20.13 23.74 -36.66
C THR A 42 18.68 23.74 -37.16
N LYS A 43 18.44 23.51 -38.45
CA LYS A 43 17.10 23.26 -39.01
C LYS A 43 16.51 21.93 -38.57
N SER A 44 17.31 20.86 -38.50
CA SER A 44 16.86 19.54 -38.05
C SER A 44 16.58 19.52 -36.54
N MET A 45 17.38 20.21 -35.72
CA MET A 45 17.07 20.36 -34.29
C MET A 45 15.86 21.26 -34.06
N SER A 46 15.69 22.32 -34.85
CA SER A 46 14.51 23.19 -34.78
C SER A 46 13.25 22.45 -35.20
N SER A 47 13.29 21.61 -36.25
CA SER A 47 12.13 20.81 -36.67
C SER A 47 11.79 19.72 -35.66
N SER A 48 12.80 19.09 -35.02
CA SER A 48 12.58 18.11 -33.95
C SER A 48 12.04 18.75 -32.66
N LEU A 49 12.54 19.94 -32.28
CA LEU A 49 12.00 20.71 -31.15
C LEU A 49 10.59 21.23 -31.43
N GLN A 50 10.30 21.60 -32.67
CA GLN A 50 8.97 22.03 -33.08
C GLN A 50 8.00 20.86 -33.13
N TYR A 51 8.42 19.70 -33.64
CA TYR A 51 7.66 18.45 -33.58
C TYR A 51 7.40 17.99 -32.14
N LEU A 52 8.38 18.13 -31.23
CA LEU A 52 8.20 17.83 -29.81
C LEU A 52 7.27 18.83 -29.12
N LYS A 53 7.33 20.12 -29.47
CA LYS A 53 6.40 21.14 -28.96
C LYS A 53 4.98 20.94 -29.50
N GLU A 54 4.82 20.64 -30.78
CA GLU A 54 3.53 20.37 -31.41
C GLU A 54 2.91 19.08 -30.86
N ASN A 55 3.71 18.04 -30.58
CA ASN A 55 3.23 16.82 -29.92
C ASN A 55 2.96 17.01 -28.42
N ALA A 56 3.76 17.80 -27.71
CA ALA A 56 3.48 18.15 -26.31
C ALA A 56 2.20 18.99 -26.20
N GLN A 57 1.96 19.89 -27.16
CA GLN A 57 0.77 20.71 -27.22
C GLN A 57 -0.46 19.91 -27.72
N ALA A 58 -0.26 18.89 -28.56
CA ALA A 58 -1.29 17.90 -28.90
C ALA A 58 -1.63 16.97 -27.72
N ALA A 59 -0.64 16.60 -26.89
CA ALA A 59 -0.83 15.82 -25.67
C ALA A 59 -1.52 16.64 -24.55
N LEU A 60 -1.26 17.95 -24.49
CA LEU A 60 -1.93 18.90 -23.59
C LEU A 60 -3.33 19.34 -24.07
N SER A 61 -3.66 19.13 -25.35
CA SER A 61 -4.97 19.48 -25.95
C SER A 61 -5.87 18.28 -26.23
N SER A 62 -5.37 17.06 -26.00
CA SER A 62 -6.19 15.87 -25.94
C SER A 62 -6.99 15.94 -24.63
N PRO A 63 -8.33 16.07 -24.67
CA PRO A 63 -9.12 15.93 -23.46
C PRO A 63 -8.80 14.57 -22.84
N PRO A 64 -8.79 14.44 -21.50
CA PRO A 64 -8.86 13.11 -20.90
C PRO A 64 -10.01 12.37 -21.58
N ASP A 65 -9.72 11.18 -22.08
CA ASP A 65 -10.66 10.32 -22.82
C ASP A 65 -12.02 10.45 -22.13
N PRO A 66 -13.03 11.08 -22.77
CA PRO A 66 -14.26 11.41 -22.09
C PRO A 66 -14.78 10.07 -21.63
N ILE A 67 -14.78 9.84 -20.31
CA ILE A 67 -15.34 8.63 -19.75
C ILE A 67 -16.68 8.52 -20.41
N SER A 68 -16.80 7.46 -21.23
CA SER A 68 -18.06 7.13 -21.86
C SER A 68 -19.08 7.31 -20.75
N ARG A 69 -20.06 8.21 -20.94
CA ARG A 69 -21.11 8.47 -19.94
C ARG A 69 -21.87 7.19 -19.53
N ASN A 70 -21.50 6.05 -20.12
CA ASN A 70 -21.99 4.70 -19.94
C ASN A 70 -20.92 3.71 -19.38
N TRP A 71 -19.84 4.16 -18.74
CA TRP A 71 -18.91 3.22 -18.08
C TRP A 71 -19.54 2.67 -16.79
N GLU A 72 -19.54 1.34 -16.67
CA GLU A 72 -19.94 0.62 -15.47
C GLU A 72 -18.79 -0.26 -14.97
N TYR A 73 -18.74 -0.47 -13.66
CA TYR A 73 -17.76 -1.36 -13.05
C TYR A 73 -18.16 -2.82 -13.28
N VAL A 74 -17.25 -3.59 -13.88
CA VAL A 74 -17.40 -5.03 -14.12
C VAL A 74 -16.28 -5.76 -13.38
N TYR A 75 -16.63 -6.53 -12.35
CA TYR A 75 -15.67 -7.22 -11.47
C TYR A 75 -14.57 -7.99 -12.24
N THR A 76 -14.96 -8.78 -13.25
CA THR A 76 -14.02 -9.61 -14.03
C THR A 76 -13.04 -8.81 -14.89
N ARG A 77 -13.42 -7.59 -15.31
CA ARG A 77 -12.60 -6.69 -16.12
C ARG A 77 -11.75 -5.75 -15.26
N ASP A 78 -12.35 -5.18 -14.22
CA ASP A 78 -11.84 -3.98 -13.57
C ASP A 78 -11.20 -4.21 -12.21
N SER A 79 -11.53 -5.29 -11.50
CA SER A 79 -11.09 -5.53 -10.11
C SER A 79 -9.58 -5.48 -9.90
N ARG A 80 -8.79 -5.77 -10.93
CA ARG A 80 -7.32 -5.78 -10.86
C ARG A 80 -6.67 -4.60 -11.56
N ASN A 81 -7.44 -3.62 -12.03
CA ASN A 81 -6.91 -2.46 -12.74
C ASN A 81 -6.54 -1.35 -11.76
N PRO A 82 -5.24 -1.13 -11.43
CA PRO A 82 -4.85 -0.03 -10.56
C PRO A 82 -4.97 1.34 -11.25
N ALA A 83 -5.22 1.38 -12.56
CA ALA A 83 -5.28 2.58 -13.39
C ALA A 83 -6.72 3.01 -13.72
N LEU A 84 -7.72 2.64 -12.90
CA LEU A 84 -9.04 3.30 -12.99
C LEU A 84 -8.86 4.81 -12.79
N SER A 85 -9.53 5.63 -13.60
CA SER A 85 -9.54 7.09 -13.43
C SER A 85 -10.28 7.48 -12.15
N ARG A 86 -10.13 8.74 -11.72
CA ARG A 86 -10.83 9.24 -10.52
C ARG A 86 -12.34 9.02 -10.58
N ASP A 87 -12.99 9.41 -11.68
CA ASP A 87 -14.43 9.23 -11.85
C ASP A 87 -14.82 7.74 -11.89
N GLN A 88 -14.02 6.87 -12.52
CA GLN A 88 -14.24 5.42 -12.47
C GLN A 88 -14.12 4.87 -11.05
N CYS A 89 -13.16 5.36 -10.26
CA CYS A 89 -13.06 5.01 -8.83
C CYS A 89 -14.32 5.44 -8.06
N GLN A 90 -14.84 6.66 -8.32
CA GLN A 90 -16.07 7.15 -7.67
C GLN A 90 -17.31 6.34 -8.06
N ILE A 91 -17.44 5.97 -9.34
CA ILE A 91 -18.53 5.11 -9.83
C ILE A 91 -18.43 3.70 -9.23
N ALA A 92 -17.23 3.11 -9.22
CA ALA A 92 -17.02 1.74 -8.76
C ALA A 92 -17.12 1.59 -7.24
N PHE A 93 -16.65 2.59 -6.48
CA PHE A 93 -16.44 2.48 -5.04
C PHE A 93 -17.03 3.68 -4.26
N PRO A 94 -18.31 4.03 -4.46
CA PRO A 94 -18.88 5.27 -3.94
C PRO A 94 -18.88 5.37 -2.41
N LYS A 95 -18.90 4.24 -1.69
CA LYS A 95 -18.86 4.22 -0.22
C LYS A 95 -17.45 4.08 0.35
N LEU A 96 -16.40 3.92 -0.47
CA LEU A 96 -15.05 3.55 0.00
C LEU A 96 -14.36 4.64 0.82
N PHE A 97 -14.60 5.91 0.48
CA PHE A 97 -13.76 7.02 0.97
C PHE A 97 -14.26 7.68 2.27
N ARG A 98 -15.23 7.06 2.96
CA ARG A 98 -15.91 7.66 4.13
C ARG A 98 -14.97 8.02 5.28
N ASP A 99 -13.97 7.19 5.59
CA ASP A 99 -13.04 7.53 6.69
C ASP A 99 -12.07 8.66 6.29
N LEU A 100 -11.79 8.84 5.00
CA LEU A 100 -10.99 9.97 4.50
C LEU A 100 -11.73 11.30 4.69
N GLU A 101 -13.05 11.30 4.47
CA GLU A 101 -13.93 12.44 4.75
C GLU A 101 -13.92 12.83 6.24
N ARG A 102 -13.94 11.82 7.13
CA ARG A 102 -13.76 12.04 8.57
C ARG A 102 -12.40 12.70 8.86
N GLY A 103 -11.32 12.22 8.24
CA GLY A 103 -9.99 12.80 8.39
C GLY A 103 -9.94 14.28 8.02
N VAL A 104 -10.48 14.65 6.85
CA VAL A 104 -10.59 16.06 6.41
C VAL A 104 -11.39 16.88 7.42
N ALA A 105 -12.61 16.43 7.76
CA ALA A 105 -13.49 17.14 8.67
C ALA A 105 -12.84 17.38 10.04
N TYR A 106 -12.10 16.40 10.56
CA TYR A 106 -11.37 16.56 11.81
C TYR A 106 -10.40 17.74 11.75
N TRP A 107 -9.53 17.83 10.74
CA TRP A 107 -8.53 18.91 10.65
C TRP A 107 -9.16 20.27 10.36
N ASP A 108 -10.20 20.32 9.53
CA ASP A 108 -10.96 21.54 9.23
C ASP A 108 -11.68 22.09 10.46
N ASP A 109 -12.37 21.23 11.23
CA ASP A 109 -13.11 21.64 12.44
C ASP A 109 -12.18 22.18 13.54
N HIS A 110 -10.92 21.74 13.55
CA HIS A 110 -9.90 22.25 14.47
C HIS A 110 -9.14 23.46 13.91
N GLY A 111 -9.41 23.88 12.67
CA GLY A 111 -8.76 25.02 12.04
C GLY A 111 -7.25 24.85 11.88
N HIS A 112 -6.76 23.61 11.78
CA HIS A 112 -5.33 23.29 11.72
C HIS A 112 -4.96 22.69 10.38
N ILE A 113 -4.06 23.36 9.65
CA ILE A 113 -3.44 22.81 8.45
C ILE A 113 -2.26 21.96 8.86
N ILE A 114 -2.29 20.67 8.50
CA ILE A 114 -1.20 19.73 8.73
C ILE A 114 0.08 20.33 8.14
N SER A 115 1.06 20.50 8.98
CA SER A 115 2.37 21.08 8.71
C SER A 115 3.44 19.99 8.67
N GLN A 116 4.66 20.36 8.26
CA GLN A 116 5.78 19.44 8.29
C GLN A 116 6.05 18.87 9.70
N LYS A 117 5.82 19.65 10.76
CA LYS A 117 6.05 19.22 12.15
C LYS A 117 5.09 18.11 12.56
N ASP A 118 3.87 18.13 12.03
CA ASP A 118 2.84 17.13 12.34
C ASP A 118 3.16 15.75 11.75
N THR A 119 4.02 15.72 10.72
CA THR A 119 4.55 14.50 10.11
C THR A 119 5.83 13.99 10.78
N ASP A 120 6.31 14.67 11.83
CA ASP A 120 7.50 14.23 12.56
C ASP A 120 7.28 12.83 13.15
N ILE A 121 8.28 11.97 13.00
CA ILE A 121 8.24 10.59 13.48
C ILE A 121 9.26 10.33 14.59
N SER A 122 9.86 11.38 15.17
CA SER A 122 10.93 11.21 16.16
C SER A 122 10.46 10.56 17.46
N TRP A 123 9.18 10.73 17.79
CA TRP A 123 8.49 10.08 18.89
C TRP A 123 8.17 8.60 18.61
N CYS A 124 8.16 8.18 17.34
CA CYS A 124 7.82 6.81 16.97
C CYS A 124 8.97 5.85 17.26
N THR A 125 8.69 4.81 18.06
CA THR A 125 9.71 3.89 18.56
C THR A 125 10.22 2.92 17.51
N ARG A 126 9.38 2.48 16.57
CA ARG A 126 9.73 1.54 15.48
C ARG A 126 8.72 1.58 14.36
N GLY A 127 9.05 1.06 13.18
CA GLY A 127 8.11 0.84 12.08
C GLY A 127 7.45 2.09 11.48
N CYS A 128 8.02 3.29 11.70
CA CYS A 128 7.50 4.52 11.10
C CYS A 128 8.37 4.99 9.94
N VAL A 129 7.74 5.59 8.94
CA VAL A 129 8.40 6.14 7.76
C VAL A 129 7.78 7.50 7.45
N ARG A 130 8.61 8.50 7.19
CA ARG A 130 8.20 9.77 6.61
C ARG A 130 8.53 9.76 5.13
N ALA A 131 7.56 10.07 4.29
CA ALA A 131 7.65 9.97 2.85
C ALA A 131 7.15 11.25 2.17
N LEU A 132 7.57 11.43 0.92
CA LEU A 132 7.19 12.51 0.03
C LEU A 132 6.69 11.91 -1.28
N THR A 133 5.59 12.43 -1.80
CA THR A 133 5.25 12.28 -3.22
C THR A 133 5.58 13.57 -3.96
N TYR A 134 6.24 13.44 -5.12
CA TYR A 134 6.51 14.56 -5.99
C TYR A 134 6.36 14.13 -7.45
N GLU A 135 5.45 14.74 -8.20
CA GLU A 135 5.21 14.39 -9.62
C GLU A 135 4.98 12.89 -9.86
N ASN A 136 4.18 12.25 -8.99
CA ASN A 136 3.92 10.80 -8.93
C ASN A 136 5.12 9.91 -8.53
N GLU A 137 6.27 10.46 -8.16
CA GLU A 137 7.38 9.69 -7.60
C GLU A 137 7.26 9.57 -6.09
N LEU A 138 7.48 8.36 -5.54
CA LEU A 138 7.54 8.11 -4.11
C LEU A 138 8.98 8.22 -3.60
N ARG A 139 9.18 9.01 -2.55
CA ARG A 139 10.48 9.24 -1.93
C ARG A 139 10.42 9.04 -0.43
N ILE A 140 11.44 8.39 0.13
CA ILE A 140 11.54 8.09 1.56
C ILE A 140 12.45 9.14 2.18
N LEU A 141 11.92 9.92 3.12
CA LEU A 141 12.62 11.01 3.79
C LEU A 141 13.31 10.54 5.07
N GLU A 142 12.64 9.71 5.86
CA GLU A 142 13.13 9.24 7.16
C GLU A 142 12.51 7.89 7.50
N THR A 143 13.28 7.02 8.18
CA THR A 143 12.79 5.74 8.72
C THR A 143 13.13 5.63 10.21
N ARG A 144 12.23 5.04 11.00
CA ARG A 144 12.43 4.83 12.45
C ARG A 144 12.33 3.36 12.80
N ASN A 145 13.46 2.74 13.14
CA ASN A 145 13.62 1.33 13.49
C ASN A 145 12.69 0.42 12.66
N THR A 146 12.77 0.55 11.33
CA THR A 146 11.99 -0.27 10.39
C THR A 146 12.59 -1.67 10.22
N HIS A 147 13.79 -1.90 10.76
CA HIS A 147 14.44 -3.21 10.81
C HIS A 147 14.39 -3.80 12.22
N HIS A 148 13.64 -4.88 12.39
CA HIS A 148 13.85 -5.79 13.52
C HIS A 148 14.91 -6.82 13.13
N PHE A 149 16.07 -6.80 13.82
CA PHE A 149 17.22 -7.67 13.52
C PHE A 149 16.88 -9.16 13.53
N ASP A 150 15.93 -9.59 14.38
CA ASP A 150 15.65 -11.01 14.59
C ASP A 150 14.65 -11.61 13.59
N ASP A 151 13.73 -10.82 13.01
CA ASP A 151 12.70 -11.40 12.12
C ASP A 151 12.30 -10.55 10.91
N HIS A 152 12.86 -9.34 10.72
CA HIS A 152 12.57 -8.46 9.58
C HIS A 152 11.07 -8.20 9.35
N HIS A 153 10.26 -8.29 10.41
CA HIS A 153 8.82 -8.21 10.29
C HIS A 153 8.35 -6.84 9.82
N ASP A 154 8.79 -5.76 10.48
CA ASP A 154 8.37 -4.41 10.15
C ASP A 154 8.93 -3.93 8.80
N SER A 155 10.13 -4.39 8.42
CA SER A 155 10.74 -4.01 7.14
C SER A 155 9.93 -4.58 5.97
N ARG A 156 9.43 -5.81 6.08
CA ARG A 156 8.51 -6.37 5.07
C ARG A 156 7.22 -5.56 4.99
N ARG A 157 6.64 -5.16 6.14
CA ARG A 157 5.41 -4.35 6.14
C ARG A 157 5.62 -2.99 5.50
N VAL A 158 6.75 -2.33 5.78
CA VAL A 158 7.12 -1.07 5.12
C VAL A 158 7.27 -1.26 3.61
N ILE A 159 8.03 -2.25 3.15
CA ILE A 159 8.20 -2.50 1.70
C ILE A 159 6.85 -2.74 1.03
N TYR A 160 6.03 -3.61 1.60
CA TYR A 160 4.72 -3.96 1.04
C TYR A 160 3.77 -2.77 0.99
N THR A 161 3.76 -1.91 2.00
CA THR A 161 2.94 -0.70 2.01
C THR A 161 3.45 0.35 1.03
N LEU A 162 4.77 0.56 0.94
CA LEU A 162 5.33 1.46 -0.07
C LEU A 162 5.13 0.92 -1.51
N SER A 163 5.16 -0.40 -1.71
CA SER A 163 4.82 -1.04 -3.00
C SER A 163 3.39 -0.77 -3.43
N GLN A 164 2.45 -0.80 -2.48
CA GLN A 164 1.05 -0.47 -2.72
C GLN A 164 0.86 1.00 -3.12
N ILE A 165 1.46 1.91 -2.37
CA ILE A 165 1.48 3.36 -2.66
C ILE A 165 2.08 3.60 -4.06
N ASN A 166 3.22 2.99 -4.36
CA ASN A 166 3.88 3.11 -5.66
C ASN A 166 3.00 2.57 -6.80
N ARG A 167 2.32 1.42 -6.62
CA ARG A 167 1.36 0.89 -7.60
C ARG A 167 0.22 1.87 -7.87
N ALA A 168 -0.29 2.53 -6.83
CA ALA A 168 -1.34 3.53 -6.96
C ALA A 168 -0.88 4.77 -7.76
N LEU A 169 0.34 5.26 -7.50
CA LEU A 169 0.96 6.38 -8.22
C LEU A 169 1.22 6.04 -9.71
N LEU A 170 1.79 4.86 -9.99
CA LEU A 170 1.97 4.38 -11.37
C LEU A 170 0.63 4.24 -12.11
N GLY A 171 -0.42 3.82 -11.40
CA GLY A 171 -1.78 3.78 -11.94
C GLY A 171 -2.31 5.16 -12.34
N ALA A 172 -1.98 6.22 -11.59
CA ALA A 172 -2.30 7.60 -11.95
C ALA A 172 -1.50 8.06 -13.18
N THR A 173 -0.18 7.82 -13.19
CA THR A 173 0.70 8.15 -14.33
C THR A 173 0.21 7.49 -15.62
N ALA A 174 -0.20 6.22 -15.57
CA ALA A 174 -0.73 5.49 -16.72
C ALA A 174 -2.00 6.12 -17.31
N ARG A 175 -2.70 6.99 -16.56
CA ARG A 175 -3.88 7.74 -17.00
C ARG A 175 -3.59 9.21 -17.29
N GLY A 176 -2.33 9.63 -17.23
CA GLY A 176 -1.95 11.03 -17.39
C GLY A 176 -2.40 11.91 -16.21
N GLU A 177 -2.75 11.33 -15.07
CA GLU A 177 -3.08 12.06 -13.86
C GLU A 177 -1.80 12.36 -13.08
N ILE A 178 -1.64 13.61 -12.62
CA ILE A 178 -0.60 14.01 -11.68
C ILE A 178 -1.24 14.15 -10.29
N MET A 179 -0.80 13.31 -9.35
CA MET A 179 -1.22 13.33 -7.95
C MET A 179 -0.63 14.55 -7.24
N PRO A 180 -1.30 15.08 -6.20
CA PRO A 180 -0.76 16.19 -5.43
C PRO A 180 0.54 15.81 -4.73
N ASN A 181 1.46 16.76 -4.61
CA ASN A 181 2.66 16.57 -3.82
C ASN A 181 2.30 16.67 -2.33
N ILE A 182 2.66 15.67 -1.55
CA ILE A 182 2.42 15.63 -0.11
C ILE A 182 3.61 15.04 0.62
N GLU A 183 3.89 15.56 1.82
CA GLU A 183 4.78 14.94 2.80
C GLU A 183 3.90 14.37 3.92
N PHE A 184 4.11 13.10 4.26
CA PHE A 184 3.25 12.35 5.18
C PHE A 184 4.06 11.32 5.95
N ALA A 185 3.52 10.89 7.10
CA ALA A 185 4.07 9.79 7.88
C ALA A 185 3.17 8.55 7.78
N ILE A 186 3.77 7.36 7.79
CA ILE A 186 3.08 6.07 7.89
C ILE A 186 3.62 5.27 9.07
N ALA A 187 2.73 4.50 9.70
CA ALA A 187 3.05 3.56 10.77
C ALA A 187 2.65 2.14 10.34
N VAL A 188 3.54 1.17 10.52
CA VAL A 188 3.29 -0.22 10.08
C VAL A 188 3.10 -1.23 11.21
N GLN A 189 2.98 -0.77 12.46
CA GLN A 189 2.78 -1.64 13.62
C GLN A 189 1.33 -2.13 13.66
N ASP A 190 1.03 -3.06 14.58
CA ASP A 190 -0.34 -3.55 14.79
C ASP A 190 -1.26 -2.49 15.39
N TYR A 191 -0.70 -1.52 16.11
CA TYR A 191 -1.36 -0.30 16.59
C TYR A 191 -0.26 0.65 17.05
N ILE A 192 -0.42 1.94 16.77
CA ILE A 192 0.52 2.98 17.20
C ILE A 192 -0.18 3.90 18.19
N GLU A 193 0.48 4.17 19.30
CA GLU A 193 0.00 5.19 20.23
C GLU A 193 0.56 6.55 19.83
N LEU A 194 -0.30 7.41 19.30
CA LEU A 194 0.06 8.80 19.09
C LEU A 194 0.39 9.49 20.44
N PRO A 195 1.25 10.52 20.43
CA PRO A 195 1.43 11.39 21.60
C PRO A 195 0.08 12.01 22.00
N ASP A 196 -0.19 12.14 23.31
CA ASP A 196 -1.53 12.48 23.84
C ASP A 196 -1.55 13.81 24.61
N ASP A 197 -0.58 14.68 24.36
CA ASP A 197 -0.59 16.02 24.94
C ASP A 197 -1.77 16.85 24.38
N GLU A 198 -2.30 17.78 25.17
CA GLU A 198 -3.52 18.54 24.84
C GLU A 198 -3.41 19.30 23.50
N HIS A 199 -2.21 19.77 23.18
CA HIS A 199 -1.91 20.54 21.96
C HIS A 199 -1.15 19.72 20.91
N ASP A 200 -1.09 18.40 21.07
CA ASP A 200 -0.37 17.56 20.12
C ASP A 200 -1.12 17.48 18.79
N THR A 201 -0.39 17.62 17.69
CA THR A 201 -0.92 17.63 16.33
C THR A 201 -0.27 16.58 15.45
N HIS A 202 0.46 15.63 16.02
CA HIS A 202 1.06 14.56 15.23
C HIS A 202 -0.03 13.75 14.52
N THR A 203 0.20 13.52 13.22
CA THR A 203 -0.69 12.78 12.33
C THR A 203 0.10 11.71 11.62
N ILE A 204 -0.53 10.55 11.41
CA ILE A 204 0.11 9.42 10.76
C ILE A 204 -0.92 8.56 10.06
N TRP A 205 -0.54 7.97 8.93
CA TRP A 205 -1.37 6.98 8.26
C TRP A 205 -1.15 5.63 8.91
N THR A 206 -2.22 4.96 9.29
CA THR A 206 -2.23 3.71 10.05
C THR A 206 -3.16 2.71 9.38
N TYR A 207 -2.99 1.44 9.70
CA TYR A 207 -3.89 0.42 9.19
C TYR A 207 -5.20 0.34 9.98
N ASP A 208 -5.18 0.80 11.22
CA ASP A 208 -6.32 0.85 12.12
C ASP A 208 -6.34 2.10 12.99
N ARG A 209 -7.49 2.32 13.62
CA ARG A 209 -7.67 3.29 14.69
C ARG A 209 -8.65 2.73 15.70
N LYS A 210 -8.49 3.10 16.97
CA LYS A 210 -9.40 2.69 18.04
C LYS A 210 -10.58 3.64 18.14
N VAL A 211 -11.79 3.11 18.13
CA VAL A 211 -13.02 3.90 18.20
C VAL A 211 -13.13 4.61 19.55
N GLY A 212 -13.52 5.89 19.52
CA GLY A 212 -13.73 6.70 20.72
C GLY A 212 -12.44 7.20 21.38
N THR A 213 -11.27 6.90 20.81
CA THR A 213 -9.99 7.40 21.29
C THR A 213 -9.69 8.76 20.63
N ARG A 214 -9.74 9.84 21.41
CA ARG A 214 -9.52 11.23 20.92
C ARG A 214 -8.25 11.37 20.07
N LYS A 215 -7.12 10.85 20.56
CA LYS A 215 -5.83 10.99 19.87
C LYS A 215 -5.81 10.29 18.51
N ASP A 216 -6.57 9.20 18.36
CA ASP A 216 -6.66 8.39 17.14
C ASP A 216 -7.49 9.05 16.04
N GLU A 217 -8.30 10.07 16.37
CA GLU A 217 -9.04 10.82 15.35
C GLU A 217 -8.09 11.59 14.39
N ARG A 218 -6.84 11.81 14.80
CA ARG A 218 -5.76 12.35 13.94
C ARG A 218 -5.17 11.32 12.97
N MET A 219 -5.45 10.03 13.14
CA MET A 219 -4.95 8.99 12.25
C MET A 219 -5.73 8.97 10.94
N TRP A 220 -5.06 8.60 9.85
CA TRP A 220 -5.69 8.35 8.56
C TRP A 220 -5.59 6.87 8.22
N LEU A 221 -6.74 6.22 7.99
CA LEU A 221 -6.74 4.80 7.68
C LEU A 221 -6.22 4.54 6.26
N MET A 222 -5.29 3.59 6.14
CA MET A 222 -4.76 3.10 4.87
C MET A 222 -4.92 1.57 4.75
N PRO A 223 -4.94 1.01 3.52
CA PRO A 223 -4.89 -0.42 3.32
C PRO A 223 -3.66 -1.07 3.97
N ASP A 224 -3.88 -2.23 4.60
CA ASP A 224 -2.79 -2.93 5.29
C ASP A 224 -1.81 -3.63 4.34
N PHE A 225 -0.57 -3.83 4.80
CA PHE A 225 0.50 -4.46 4.03
C PHE A 225 0.11 -5.82 3.40
N ASN A 226 -0.86 -6.55 3.96
CA ASN A 226 -1.28 -7.84 3.43
C ASN A 226 -2.14 -7.73 2.15
N PHE A 227 -2.57 -6.54 1.73
CA PHE A 227 -3.12 -6.31 0.38
C PHE A 227 -2.03 -6.40 -0.72
N TRP A 228 -0.76 -6.39 -0.31
CA TRP A 228 0.36 -6.80 -1.15
C TRP A 228 0.68 -8.30 -0.96
N ALA A 229 1.23 -8.66 0.21
CA ALA A 229 1.68 -10.01 0.53
C ALA A 229 1.83 -10.24 2.04
N TRP A 230 1.88 -11.52 2.44
CA TRP A 230 2.23 -11.93 3.81
C TRP A 230 3.20 -13.10 3.81
N HIS A 231 4.20 -13.04 4.70
CA HIS A 231 5.31 -13.98 4.73
C HIS A 231 5.22 -15.06 5.82
N LYS A 232 4.47 -14.84 6.92
CA LYS A 232 4.33 -15.82 8.03
C LYS A 232 3.05 -16.64 7.88
N GLY A 233 3.16 -17.87 7.38
CA GLY A 233 1.99 -18.73 7.06
C GLY A 233 1.91 -18.95 5.55
N ILE A 234 0.70 -19.00 4.97
CA ILE A 234 0.47 -19.24 3.54
C ILE A 234 1.15 -18.17 2.67
N HIS A 235 2.40 -18.42 2.32
CA HIS A 235 3.33 -17.55 1.60
C HIS A 235 2.80 -17.08 0.26
N ASN A 236 2.04 -15.99 0.20
CA ASN A 236 1.43 -15.58 -1.05
C ASN A 236 1.10 -14.09 -1.12
N SER A 237 0.99 -13.61 -2.36
CA SER A 237 0.37 -12.32 -2.67
C SER A 237 -1.11 -12.34 -2.28
N TYR A 238 -1.68 -11.18 -1.98
CA TYR A 238 -3.12 -11.06 -1.74
C TYR A 238 -3.94 -11.61 -2.91
N THR A 239 -3.48 -11.35 -4.13
CA THR A 239 -4.15 -11.79 -5.36
C THR A 239 -4.17 -13.31 -5.49
N ASP A 240 -3.08 -14.00 -5.14
CA ASP A 240 -3.03 -15.46 -5.15
C ASP A 240 -3.86 -16.07 -4.03
N ALA A 241 -3.88 -15.43 -2.86
CA ALA A 241 -4.77 -15.81 -1.77
C ALA A 241 -6.24 -15.75 -2.21
N THR A 242 -6.69 -14.66 -2.83
CA THR A 242 -8.06 -14.56 -3.36
C THR A 242 -8.38 -15.65 -4.40
N ARG A 243 -7.43 -15.99 -5.29
CA ARG A 243 -7.64 -17.09 -6.26
C ARG A 243 -7.87 -18.44 -5.57
N ARG A 244 -7.11 -18.74 -4.51
CA ARG A 244 -7.29 -19.97 -3.74
C ARG A 244 -8.62 -19.95 -2.98
N LEU A 245 -8.96 -18.84 -2.31
CA LEU A 245 -10.24 -18.70 -1.61
C LEU A 245 -11.44 -18.98 -2.54
N ILE A 246 -11.43 -18.41 -3.75
CA ILE A 246 -12.46 -18.65 -4.78
C ILE A 246 -12.49 -20.12 -5.22
N SER A 247 -11.36 -20.82 -5.25
CA SER A 247 -11.32 -22.24 -5.65
C SER A 247 -12.02 -23.19 -4.66
N HIS A 248 -12.36 -22.72 -3.45
CA HIS A 248 -13.19 -23.43 -2.46
C HIS A 248 -14.67 -23.00 -2.49
N ASP A 249 -15.09 -22.18 -3.46
CA ASP A 249 -16.49 -21.82 -3.59
C ASP A 249 -17.36 -23.07 -3.83
N ALA A 250 -18.35 -23.26 -2.96
CA ALA A 250 -19.28 -24.36 -3.01
C ALA A 250 -20.67 -23.92 -2.48
N PRO A 251 -21.78 -24.54 -2.91
CA PRO A 251 -23.10 -24.25 -2.36
C PRO A 251 -23.11 -24.37 -0.83
N LEU A 252 -23.85 -23.50 -0.12
CA LEU A 252 -23.85 -23.50 1.35
C LEU A 252 -24.23 -24.85 1.96
N SER A 253 -25.13 -25.59 1.32
CA SER A 253 -25.55 -26.93 1.73
C SER A 253 -24.44 -27.99 1.70
N SER A 254 -23.33 -27.73 1.01
CA SER A 254 -22.18 -28.63 0.89
C SER A 254 -21.02 -28.27 1.83
N LYS A 255 -21.12 -27.12 2.52
CA LYS A 255 -20.11 -26.67 3.47
C LYS A 255 -20.23 -27.41 4.80
N ILE A 256 -19.13 -27.48 5.53
CA ILE A 256 -19.11 -28.03 6.89
C ILE A 256 -19.99 -27.12 7.77
N PRO A 257 -21.07 -27.62 8.38
CA PRO A 257 -22.04 -26.79 9.12
C PRO A 257 -21.54 -26.41 10.52
N GLN A 258 -20.33 -25.86 10.58
CA GLN A 258 -19.64 -25.45 11.80
C GLN A 258 -19.02 -24.07 11.62
N LEU A 259 -18.79 -23.41 12.76
CA LEU A 259 -18.01 -22.20 12.90
C LEU A 259 -16.52 -22.52 13.04
N ALA A 260 -15.70 -22.02 12.13
CA ALA A 260 -14.25 -22.21 12.20
C ALA A 260 -13.50 -20.99 12.72
N TRP A 261 -12.59 -21.24 13.67
CA TRP A 261 -11.55 -20.30 14.11
C TRP A 261 -10.21 -20.99 14.30
N ARG A 262 -9.13 -20.35 13.86
CA ARG A 262 -7.73 -20.71 14.13
C ARG A 262 -6.91 -19.47 14.40
N GLY A 263 -6.06 -19.53 15.41
CA GLY A 263 -5.17 -18.45 15.78
C GLY A 263 -4.56 -18.68 17.15
N ASP A 264 -3.73 -17.73 17.56
CA ASP A 264 -3.12 -17.75 18.88
C ASP A 264 -4.02 -16.98 19.86
N ALA A 265 -4.47 -17.71 20.89
CA ALA A 265 -5.32 -17.21 21.96
C ALA A 265 -4.57 -16.33 22.98
N GLY A 266 -3.24 -16.38 23.00
CA GLY A 266 -2.40 -15.56 23.87
C GLY A 266 -2.50 -14.06 23.58
N PHE A 267 -2.96 -13.69 22.38
CA PHE A 267 -3.00 -12.30 21.94
C PHE A 267 -4.08 -11.43 22.59
N SER A 268 -5.19 -12.00 23.08
CA SER A 268 -6.27 -11.22 23.71
C SER A 268 -7.18 -12.08 24.58
N GLN A 269 -7.81 -11.45 25.58
CA GLN A 269 -8.83 -12.12 26.40
C GLN A 269 -10.05 -12.52 25.55
N LEU A 270 -10.44 -11.67 24.60
CA LEU A 270 -11.47 -11.93 23.60
C LEU A 270 -11.33 -13.32 22.93
N ARG A 271 -10.11 -13.71 22.53
CA ARG A 271 -9.85 -15.01 21.88
C ARG A 271 -9.92 -16.19 22.83
N LYS A 272 -9.52 -16.00 24.09
CA LYS A 272 -9.65 -17.03 25.14
C LYS A 272 -11.12 -17.27 25.46
N ASP A 273 -11.91 -16.20 25.53
CA ASP A 273 -13.34 -16.28 25.78
C ASP A 273 -14.06 -16.98 24.61
N LEU A 274 -13.66 -16.71 23.36
CA LEU A 274 -14.19 -17.46 22.20
C LEU A 274 -13.94 -18.97 22.32
N LEU A 275 -12.71 -19.37 22.70
CA LEU A 275 -12.38 -20.78 22.91
C LEU A 275 -13.22 -21.40 24.03
N ALA A 276 -13.44 -20.68 25.13
CA ALA A 276 -14.28 -21.14 26.23
C ALA A 276 -15.75 -21.30 25.81
N THR A 277 -16.31 -20.31 25.10
CA THR A 277 -17.70 -20.33 24.61
C THR A 277 -17.94 -21.45 23.60
N ALA A 278 -16.95 -21.74 22.75
CA ALA A 278 -17.02 -22.77 21.71
C ALA A 278 -16.64 -24.19 22.20
N ASN A 279 -16.19 -24.34 23.44
CA ASN A 279 -15.69 -25.62 23.95
C ASN A 279 -16.81 -26.69 23.99
N ASP A 280 -16.51 -27.87 23.45
CA ASP A 280 -17.44 -29.03 23.37
C ASP A 280 -18.77 -28.73 22.63
N LYS A 281 -18.82 -27.69 21.79
CA LYS A 281 -19.99 -27.35 20.97
C LYS A 281 -19.93 -28.05 19.62
N SER A 282 -20.97 -28.80 19.26
CA SER A 282 -21.05 -29.51 17.98
C SER A 282 -21.05 -28.59 16.76
N TRP A 283 -21.51 -27.34 16.92
CA TRP A 283 -21.53 -26.32 15.88
C TRP A 283 -20.19 -25.57 15.74
N ALA A 284 -19.18 -25.87 16.56
CA ALA A 284 -17.92 -25.13 16.56
C ALA A 284 -16.71 -26.03 16.27
N ASP A 285 -15.85 -25.55 15.37
CA ASP A 285 -14.48 -26.03 15.19
C ASP A 285 -13.53 -24.86 15.46
N VAL A 286 -13.42 -24.48 16.73
CA VAL A 286 -12.61 -23.35 17.21
C VAL A 286 -11.43 -23.91 17.99
N LYS A 287 -10.20 -23.68 17.51
CA LYS A 287 -8.98 -24.26 18.08
C LYS A 287 -7.82 -23.27 18.04
N SER A 288 -6.98 -23.29 19.07
CA SER A 288 -5.71 -22.54 19.10
C SER A 288 -4.62 -23.24 18.29
N THR A 289 -4.89 -23.51 17.02
CA THR A 289 -3.95 -24.12 16.07
C THR A 289 -3.88 -23.29 14.78
N TRP A 290 -3.24 -23.82 13.73
CA TRP A 290 -3.13 -23.16 12.43
C TRP A 290 -3.76 -24.01 11.34
N ILE A 291 -4.45 -23.36 10.40
CA ILE A 291 -4.85 -23.90 9.10
C ILE A 291 -4.66 -22.83 8.04
N ASP A 292 -4.71 -23.24 6.79
CA ASP A 292 -4.67 -22.33 5.66
C ASP A 292 -5.95 -21.47 5.59
N PHE A 293 -5.83 -20.19 5.27
CA PHE A 293 -6.92 -19.24 5.04
C PHE A 293 -7.96 -19.79 4.08
N ASP A 294 -7.57 -20.49 3.03
CA ASP A 294 -8.51 -21.10 2.09
C ASP A 294 -9.22 -22.35 2.64
N ASP A 295 -8.62 -23.04 3.61
CA ASP A 295 -9.31 -24.11 4.33
C ASP A 295 -10.50 -23.62 5.16
N PHE A 296 -10.51 -22.35 5.59
CA PHE A 296 -11.68 -21.75 6.25
C PHE A 296 -12.88 -21.68 5.32
N CYS A 297 -12.68 -21.54 4.00
CA CYS A 297 -13.79 -21.44 3.05
C CYS A 297 -14.60 -22.74 2.94
N ARG A 298 -14.11 -23.87 3.46
CA ARG A 298 -14.90 -25.12 3.53
C ARG A 298 -16.00 -25.09 4.60
N TYR A 299 -15.90 -24.18 5.57
CA TYR A 299 -16.86 -24.05 6.66
C TYR A 299 -17.99 -23.10 6.27
N LEU A 300 -19.19 -23.40 6.77
CA LEU A 300 -20.36 -22.55 6.59
C LEU A 300 -20.16 -21.20 7.27
N PHE A 301 -19.54 -21.19 8.46
CA PHE A 301 -19.26 -19.96 9.19
C PHE A 301 -17.76 -19.77 9.44
N THR A 302 -17.31 -18.53 9.30
CA THR A 302 -15.97 -18.10 9.70
C THR A 302 -16.10 -17.00 10.75
N ILE A 303 -15.29 -17.01 11.80
CA ILE A 303 -15.36 -15.99 12.84
C ILE A 303 -14.10 -15.15 12.91
N TYR A 304 -14.30 -13.84 12.90
CA TYR A 304 -13.24 -12.85 13.07
C TYR A 304 -12.97 -12.58 14.55
N THR A 305 -11.70 -12.33 14.89
CA THR A 305 -11.30 -11.83 16.21
C THR A 305 -10.20 -10.80 16.10
N GLU A 306 -10.35 -9.70 16.83
CA GLU A 306 -9.25 -8.79 17.18
C GLU A 306 -8.18 -9.52 18.01
N GLY A 307 -6.95 -9.05 17.91
CA GLY A 307 -5.78 -9.56 18.65
C GLY A 307 -5.30 -8.49 19.63
N HIS A 308 -4.03 -8.08 19.47
CA HIS A 308 -3.54 -6.87 20.12
C HIS A 308 -4.32 -5.62 19.69
N ALA A 309 -4.74 -5.57 18.43
CA ALA A 309 -5.58 -4.54 17.83
C ALA A 309 -6.38 -5.16 16.68
N TRP A 310 -6.54 -4.45 15.55
CA TRP A 310 -7.15 -5.04 14.36
C TRP A 310 -6.38 -6.28 13.89
N SER A 311 -7.10 -7.27 13.37
CA SER A 311 -6.51 -8.38 12.65
C SER A 311 -6.74 -8.23 11.15
N GLY A 312 -5.67 -8.36 10.36
CA GLY A 312 -5.75 -8.42 8.90
C GLY A 312 -6.48 -9.66 8.34
N ARG A 313 -7.03 -10.54 9.18
CA ARG A 313 -7.71 -11.78 8.76
C ARG A 313 -9.08 -11.55 8.13
N LEU A 314 -9.84 -10.53 8.57
CA LEU A 314 -11.25 -10.37 8.18
C LEU A 314 -11.40 -10.30 6.65
N LYS A 315 -10.53 -9.57 5.95
CA LYS A 315 -10.59 -9.49 4.48
C LYS A 315 -10.54 -10.85 3.79
N TYR A 316 -9.82 -11.84 4.31
CA TYR A 316 -9.77 -13.18 3.72
C TYR A 316 -11.06 -13.95 3.98
N MET A 317 -11.66 -13.79 5.16
CA MET A 317 -12.96 -14.39 5.49
C MET A 317 -14.08 -13.82 4.62
N LEU A 318 -14.09 -12.50 4.41
CA LEU A 318 -15.02 -11.82 3.50
C LEU A 318 -14.82 -12.19 2.02
N ASN A 319 -13.67 -12.79 1.68
CA ASN A 319 -13.38 -13.35 0.36
C ASN A 319 -13.79 -14.83 0.25
N CYS A 320 -14.28 -15.50 1.30
CA CYS A 320 -14.92 -16.82 1.20
C CYS A 320 -16.42 -16.67 0.91
N ASN A 321 -17.07 -17.68 0.32
CA ASN A 321 -18.53 -17.69 0.17
C ASN A 321 -19.13 -18.35 1.42
N SER A 322 -18.71 -17.87 2.58
CA SER A 322 -19.07 -18.36 3.90
C SER A 322 -19.65 -17.22 4.71
N ILE A 323 -20.45 -17.52 5.73
CA ILE A 323 -21.04 -16.52 6.61
C ILE A 323 -19.95 -15.99 7.54
N ALA A 324 -19.56 -14.74 7.36
CA ALA A 324 -18.62 -14.07 8.25
C ALA A 324 -19.33 -13.62 9.53
N ILE A 325 -18.85 -14.11 10.68
CA ILE A 325 -19.28 -13.66 12.00
C ILE A 325 -18.22 -12.69 12.55
N VAL A 326 -18.65 -11.50 12.95
CA VAL A 326 -17.77 -10.43 13.42
C VAL A 326 -18.32 -9.89 14.72
N HIS A 327 -17.48 -9.87 15.77
CA HIS A 327 -17.85 -9.26 17.03
C HIS A 327 -17.93 -7.72 16.91
N GLU A 328 -18.57 -7.07 17.87
CA GLU A 328 -18.49 -5.61 18.03
C GLU A 328 -17.03 -5.15 18.10
N LEU A 329 -16.62 -4.35 17.10
CA LEU A 329 -15.24 -3.95 16.85
C LEU A 329 -14.82 -2.79 17.75
N GLU A 330 -13.60 -2.85 18.29
CA GLU A 330 -12.97 -1.69 18.95
C GLU A 330 -12.00 -0.97 18.00
N PHE A 331 -11.49 -1.69 16.99
CA PHE A 331 -10.54 -1.18 16.01
C PHE A 331 -11.15 -1.20 14.61
N LEU A 332 -11.09 -0.06 13.93
CA LEU A 332 -11.59 0.10 12.56
C LEU A 332 -10.43 0.20 11.58
N THR A 333 -10.56 -0.49 10.44
CA THR A 333 -9.71 -0.28 9.26
C THR A 333 -10.55 0.34 8.12
N PHE A 334 -9.88 0.72 7.02
CA PHE A 334 -10.43 1.57 5.96
C PHE A 334 -11.70 1.06 5.25
N TYR A 335 -12.09 -0.20 5.43
CA TYR A 335 -13.30 -0.79 4.82
C TYR A 335 -14.36 -1.24 5.85
N HIS A 336 -14.08 -1.18 7.16
CA HIS A 336 -14.99 -1.72 8.17
C HIS A 336 -16.35 -1.01 8.20
N HIS A 337 -16.42 0.22 7.72
CA HIS A 337 -17.69 0.94 7.59
C HIS A 337 -18.67 0.37 6.54
N LEU A 338 -18.19 -0.53 5.69
CA LEU A 338 -18.99 -1.21 4.69
C LEU A 338 -19.68 -2.46 5.25
N LEU A 339 -19.38 -2.84 6.49
CA LEU A 339 -20.06 -3.92 7.21
C LEU A 339 -21.47 -3.46 7.58
N ILE A 340 -22.48 -4.19 7.08
CA ILE A 340 -23.90 -3.92 7.33
C ILE A 340 -24.46 -5.07 8.18
N PRO A 341 -24.85 -4.80 9.44
CA PRO A 341 -25.14 -5.86 10.42
C PRO A 341 -26.55 -6.45 10.33
N ASP A 342 -27.48 -5.76 9.66
CA ASP A 342 -28.88 -6.14 9.58
C ASP A 342 -29.57 -5.62 8.30
N GLY A 343 -30.83 -6.02 8.12
CA GLY A 343 -31.67 -5.59 7.00
C GLY A 343 -31.37 -6.28 5.67
N PRO A 344 -31.96 -5.79 4.56
CA PRO A 344 -31.82 -6.43 3.25
C PRO A 344 -30.40 -6.44 2.69
N GLU A 345 -29.58 -5.44 3.05
CA GLU A 345 -28.17 -5.31 2.63
C GLU A 345 -27.19 -5.96 3.62
N GLN A 346 -27.69 -6.70 4.63
CA GLN A 346 -26.83 -7.38 5.61
C GLN A 346 -25.78 -8.23 4.90
N ASN A 347 -24.51 -8.04 5.25
CA ASN A 347 -23.38 -8.69 4.58
C ASN A 347 -22.40 -9.38 5.56
N PHE A 348 -22.76 -9.44 6.83
CA PHE A 348 -22.11 -10.25 7.85
C PHE A 348 -23.07 -10.49 9.02
N VAL A 349 -22.68 -11.36 9.95
CA VAL A 349 -23.40 -11.59 11.20
C VAL A 349 -22.66 -10.90 12.33
N SER A 350 -23.29 -9.89 12.93
CA SER A 350 -22.76 -9.23 14.13
C SER A 350 -23.09 -10.04 15.39
N VAL A 351 -22.11 -10.15 16.27
CA VAL A 351 -22.25 -10.75 17.62
C VAL A 351 -21.66 -9.81 18.67
N LYS A 352 -22.10 -9.95 19.90
CA LYS A 352 -21.53 -9.22 21.03
C LYS A 352 -20.07 -9.57 21.25
N ARG A 353 -19.31 -8.60 21.76
CA ARG A 353 -17.88 -8.78 22.06
C ARG A 353 -17.59 -9.85 23.11
N ASP A 354 -18.54 -10.14 23.98
CA ASP A 354 -18.44 -11.18 25.01
C ASP A 354 -18.90 -12.58 24.55
N TRP A 355 -19.29 -12.71 23.28
CA TRP A 355 -19.79 -13.95 22.65
C TRP A 355 -21.11 -14.49 23.23
N SER A 356 -21.82 -13.72 24.06
CA SER A 356 -23.01 -14.20 24.76
C SER A 356 -24.18 -14.57 23.83
N ASP A 357 -24.22 -14.04 22.61
CA ASP A 357 -25.22 -14.32 21.58
C ASP A 357 -24.70 -15.19 20.41
N LEU A 358 -23.44 -15.66 20.49
CA LEU A 358 -22.80 -16.40 19.39
C LEU A 358 -23.55 -17.69 19.03
N GLU A 359 -23.87 -18.51 20.03
CA GLU A 359 -24.55 -19.79 19.82
C GLU A 359 -25.95 -19.58 19.20
N GLU A 360 -26.71 -18.60 19.71
CA GLU A 360 -28.02 -18.25 19.18
C GLU A 360 -27.94 -17.90 17.70
N LYS A 361 -26.99 -17.03 17.31
CA LYS A 361 -26.80 -16.61 15.92
C LYS A 361 -26.39 -17.78 15.01
N VAL A 362 -25.47 -18.64 15.45
CA VAL A 362 -25.06 -19.81 14.66
C VAL A 362 -26.24 -20.75 14.44
N GLN A 363 -27.01 -21.07 15.48
CA GLN A 363 -28.19 -21.93 15.36
C GLN A 363 -29.27 -21.31 14.49
N TYR A 364 -29.49 -20.00 14.60
CA TYR A 364 -30.45 -19.28 13.76
C TYR A 364 -30.11 -19.46 12.27
N TYR A 365 -28.88 -19.16 11.85
CA TYR A 365 -28.52 -19.24 10.44
C TYR A 365 -28.37 -20.67 9.91
N LEU A 366 -28.13 -21.66 10.77
CA LEU A 366 -28.26 -23.08 10.40
C LEU A 366 -29.71 -23.45 10.05
N GLY A 367 -30.69 -22.83 10.72
CA GLY A 367 -32.12 -23.04 10.47
C GLY A 367 -32.74 -22.15 9.39
N HIS A 368 -32.03 -21.12 8.91
CA HIS A 368 -32.54 -20.13 7.96
C HIS A 368 -31.64 -20.03 6.71
N PRO A 369 -31.58 -21.10 5.87
CA PRO A 369 -30.64 -21.17 4.75
C PRO A 369 -30.86 -20.09 3.68
N GLU A 370 -32.10 -19.65 3.44
CA GLU A 370 -32.38 -18.56 2.49
C GLU A 370 -31.80 -17.22 2.94
N GLU A 371 -31.85 -16.94 4.24
CA GLU A 371 -31.25 -15.73 4.82
C GLU A 371 -29.72 -15.81 4.82
N ALA A 372 -29.18 -16.99 5.15
CA ALA A 372 -27.76 -17.28 5.06
C ALA A 372 -27.20 -17.06 3.65
N GLU A 373 -27.90 -17.56 2.62
CA GLU A 373 -27.50 -17.37 1.22
C GLU A 373 -27.47 -15.89 0.86
N ARG A 374 -28.52 -15.12 1.22
CA ARG A 374 -28.57 -13.68 0.98
C ARG A 374 -27.38 -12.94 1.60
N ILE A 375 -27.03 -13.23 2.85
CA ILE A 375 -25.90 -12.59 3.53
C ILE A 375 -24.58 -12.91 2.82
N VAL A 376 -24.40 -14.16 2.40
CA VAL A 376 -23.18 -14.57 1.68
C VAL A 376 -23.10 -13.88 0.32
N THR A 377 -24.19 -13.82 -0.44
CA THR A 377 -24.25 -13.09 -1.71
C THR A 377 -23.89 -11.62 -1.51
N ASN A 378 -24.53 -10.94 -0.56
CA ASN A 378 -24.25 -9.54 -0.24
C ASN A 378 -22.78 -9.34 0.17
N SER A 379 -22.21 -10.24 0.98
CA SER A 379 -20.80 -10.22 1.38
C SER A 379 -19.86 -10.34 0.18
N VAL A 380 -20.09 -11.32 -0.70
CA VAL A 380 -19.27 -11.57 -1.88
C VAL A 380 -19.31 -10.36 -2.82
N GLU A 381 -20.50 -9.87 -3.16
CA GLU A 381 -20.69 -8.72 -4.05
C GLU A 381 -20.06 -7.43 -3.48
N THR A 382 -20.21 -7.22 -2.16
CA THR A 382 -19.66 -6.04 -1.49
C THR A 382 -18.14 -6.11 -1.41
N PHE A 383 -17.60 -7.19 -0.84
CA PHE A 383 -16.21 -7.23 -0.44
C PHE A 383 -15.32 -7.83 -1.51
N ARG A 384 -15.55 -9.10 -1.86
CA ARG A 384 -14.72 -9.83 -2.83
C ARG A 384 -14.75 -9.17 -4.20
N GLU A 385 -15.93 -8.81 -4.68
CA GLU A 385 -16.13 -8.37 -6.06
C GLU A 385 -15.95 -6.85 -6.25
N ARG A 386 -15.91 -6.08 -5.16
CA ARG A 386 -15.87 -4.63 -5.23
C ARG A 386 -14.83 -4.03 -4.28
N TYR A 387 -15.11 -3.93 -2.99
CA TYR A 387 -14.36 -3.05 -2.08
C TYR A 387 -13.03 -3.59 -1.55
N LEU A 388 -12.77 -4.90 -1.64
CA LEU A 388 -11.47 -5.50 -1.29
C LEU A 388 -10.62 -5.84 -2.52
N THR A 389 -10.96 -5.30 -3.69
CA THR A 389 -10.21 -5.57 -4.93
C THR A 389 -8.92 -4.74 -5.00
N PRO A 390 -7.88 -5.21 -5.74
CA PRO A 390 -6.68 -4.39 -5.97
C PRO A 390 -6.98 -3.03 -6.62
N ALA A 391 -8.03 -2.91 -7.42
CA ALA A 391 -8.48 -1.63 -7.95
C ALA A 391 -9.02 -0.70 -6.86
N ALA A 392 -9.83 -1.22 -5.92
CA ALA A 392 -10.32 -0.45 -4.77
C ALA A 392 -9.17 0.05 -3.89
N GLU A 393 -8.18 -0.79 -3.62
CA GLU A 393 -6.98 -0.41 -2.84
C GLU A 393 -6.19 0.72 -3.52
N ALA A 394 -5.90 0.61 -4.82
CA ALA A 394 -5.23 1.68 -5.56
C ALA A 394 -6.05 2.98 -5.62
N CYS A 395 -7.38 2.87 -5.81
CA CYS A 395 -8.30 4.02 -5.75
C CYS A 395 -8.29 4.67 -4.37
N HIS A 396 -8.27 3.88 -3.29
CA HIS A 396 -8.20 4.38 -1.92
C HIS A 396 -6.92 5.15 -1.66
N PHE A 397 -5.75 4.62 -2.00
CA PHE A 397 -4.47 5.34 -1.79
C PHE A 397 -4.44 6.68 -2.54
N ARG A 398 -4.91 6.72 -3.78
CA ARG A 398 -4.97 7.97 -4.54
C ARG A 398 -5.94 8.98 -3.92
N GLU A 399 -7.12 8.53 -3.51
CA GLU A 399 -8.07 9.45 -2.87
C GLU A 399 -7.57 9.91 -1.50
N LEU A 400 -6.91 9.04 -0.72
CA LEU A 400 -6.23 9.41 0.52
C LEU A 400 -5.22 10.53 0.29
N MET A 401 -4.37 10.45 -0.74
CA MET A 401 -3.44 11.54 -1.08
C MET A 401 -4.16 12.86 -1.42
N ARG A 402 -5.26 12.78 -2.18
CA ARG A 402 -6.05 13.98 -2.55
C ARG A 402 -6.69 14.62 -1.32
N ARG A 403 -7.40 13.84 -0.51
CA ARG A 403 -8.07 14.32 0.71
C ARG A 403 -7.07 14.81 1.75
N TYR A 404 -5.95 14.11 1.93
CA TYR A 404 -4.89 14.56 2.83
C TYR A 404 -4.32 15.92 2.40
N ARG A 405 -4.10 16.12 1.09
CA ARG A 405 -3.61 17.39 0.54
C ARG A 405 -4.53 18.57 0.83
N GLU A 406 -5.85 18.36 0.87
CA GLU A 406 -6.83 19.42 1.15
C GLU A 406 -6.56 20.14 2.48
N VAL A 407 -6.06 19.39 3.46
CA VAL A 407 -5.80 19.87 4.83
C VAL A 407 -4.32 19.83 5.21
N SER A 408 -3.41 19.65 4.24
CA SER A 408 -1.97 19.66 4.46
C SER A 408 -1.27 20.77 3.68
N PHE A 409 -0.07 21.12 4.14
CA PHE A 409 0.85 21.97 3.41
C PHE A 409 1.28 21.38 2.06
N GLU A 410 1.72 22.24 1.13
CA GLU A 410 2.50 21.83 -0.04
C GLU A 410 3.97 21.68 0.39
N PRO A 411 4.60 20.51 0.22
CA PRO A 411 5.98 20.32 0.64
C PRO A 411 6.98 20.95 -0.35
N ASP A 412 8.05 21.54 0.18
CA ASP A 412 9.23 21.84 -0.63
C ASP A 412 9.92 20.51 -1.00
N ALA A 413 9.90 20.16 -2.28
CA ALA A 413 10.45 18.88 -2.75
C ALA A 413 11.99 18.86 -2.83
N PHE A 414 12.64 20.02 -2.77
CA PHE A 414 14.07 20.16 -3.01
C PHE A 414 14.82 20.60 -1.74
N GLU A 415 16.01 20.04 -1.54
CA GLU A 415 17.01 20.50 -0.58
C GLU A 415 18.14 21.23 -1.31
N GLU A 416 18.68 22.27 -0.67
CA GLU A 416 19.86 22.97 -1.17
C GLU A 416 21.12 22.16 -0.91
N LYS A 417 21.87 21.84 -1.97
CA LYS A 417 23.19 21.22 -1.88
C LYS A 417 24.24 22.21 -2.39
N GLY A 418 24.64 23.12 -1.51
CA GLY A 418 25.57 24.21 -1.85
C GLY A 418 24.91 25.31 -2.70
N PRO A 419 25.68 26.29 -3.19
CA PRO A 419 25.14 27.57 -3.66
C PRO A 419 24.30 27.53 -4.96
N GLN A 420 24.22 26.40 -5.68
CA GLN A 420 23.58 26.35 -7.01
C GLN A 420 22.90 25.02 -7.40
N VAL A 421 22.95 23.97 -6.57
CA VAL A 421 22.38 22.66 -6.92
C VAL A 421 21.21 22.34 -6.01
N LYS A 422 20.01 22.24 -6.61
CA LYS A 422 18.82 21.68 -5.95
C LYS A 422 18.78 20.18 -6.18
N ARG A 423 18.57 19.40 -5.13
CA ARG A 423 18.34 17.95 -5.22
C ARG A 423 16.97 17.63 -4.64
N LEU A 424 16.25 16.67 -5.22
CA LEU A 424 15.04 16.15 -4.59
C LEU A 424 15.36 15.54 -3.22
N ARG A 425 14.55 15.87 -2.21
CA ARG A 425 14.66 15.35 -0.84
C ARG A 425 14.38 13.84 -0.81
N GLY A 426 15.06 13.14 0.10
CA GLY A 426 14.87 11.71 0.32
C GLY A 426 15.42 10.78 -0.76
N VAL A 427 15.31 9.49 -0.50
CA VAL A 427 15.74 8.39 -1.39
C VAL A 427 14.55 7.95 -2.25
N ALA A 428 14.78 7.78 -3.56
CA ALA A 428 13.73 7.29 -4.46
C ALA A 428 13.31 5.86 -4.05
N TYR A 429 12.01 5.56 -4.15
CA TYR A 429 11.46 4.26 -3.78
C TYR A 429 12.18 3.08 -4.43
N GLU A 430 12.58 3.21 -5.70
CA GLU A 430 13.30 2.18 -6.45
C GLU A 430 14.65 1.82 -5.80
N LEU A 431 15.39 2.84 -5.33
CA LEU A 431 16.66 2.65 -4.62
C LEU A 431 16.43 2.14 -3.20
N PHE A 432 15.45 2.71 -2.49
CA PHE A 432 15.08 2.26 -1.15
C PHE A 432 14.71 0.78 -1.10
N ASN A 433 14.02 0.29 -2.14
CA ASN A 433 13.65 -1.10 -2.27
C ASN A 433 14.84 -2.01 -2.67
N GLY A 434 15.83 -1.48 -3.41
CA GLY A 434 16.97 -2.24 -3.91
C GLY A 434 18.17 -2.30 -2.96
N ASP A 435 18.48 -1.21 -2.27
CA ASP A 435 19.68 -1.06 -1.44
C ASP A 435 19.48 -1.56 0.01
N GLY A 436 18.27 -2.01 0.35
CA GLY A 436 17.86 -2.23 1.75
C GLY A 436 17.58 -0.88 2.45
N MET A 437 16.73 -0.88 3.48
CA MET A 437 16.32 0.39 4.14
C MET A 437 17.43 1.08 4.92
N ASP A 438 18.64 0.53 4.90
CA ASP A 438 19.86 1.10 5.49
C ASP A 438 20.28 2.42 4.83
N SER A 439 19.75 2.73 3.64
CA SER A 439 20.07 3.95 2.87
C SER A 439 19.48 5.26 3.42
N VAL A 440 18.58 5.20 4.41
CA VAL A 440 17.91 6.37 5.02
C VAL A 440 18.13 6.47 6.53
N ALA A 441 19.02 5.64 7.10
CA ALA A 441 19.45 5.77 8.49
C ALA A 441 20.39 6.98 8.63
N GLY A 442 19.82 8.15 8.93
CA GLY A 442 20.53 9.34 9.40
C GLY A 442 20.79 9.28 10.90
#